data_AF-A0A967I6R1-F1
#
_entry.id   AF-A0A967I6R1-F1
#
_cell.length_a   1.000
_cell.length_b   1.000
_cell.length_c   1.000
_cell.angle_alpha   90.00
_cell.angle_beta   90.00
_cell.angle_gamma   90.00
#
_symmetry.space_group_name_H-M   'P 1'
#
loop_
_entity.id
_entity.type
_entity.pdbx_description
1 polymer ?
#
loop_
_entity_poly.entity_id
_entity_poly.type
_entity_poly.pdbx_seq_one_letter_code
_entity_poly.pdbx_strand_id
1 'polypeptide(L)'
;MAIDTIELETESRLLTDIREFDRVLGGGLVPGTLVLIGGDPGIGKSTLMLQALYGLANQGHKVLYVSGEESNRQIRLRSQRLDTVASELMVVSEVEIDAILGMIQADPPQVLVIDSIQTMYNAELTSAPGSVSQVRE
;
A
#
# COMPACT_ATOMS: atom_id res chain seq x y z
N MET A 1 3.98 36.78 0.77
CA MET A 1 4.67 36.01 1.82
C MET A 1 5.82 35.28 1.15
N ALA A 2 7.04 35.39 1.68
CA ALA A 2 8.19 34.71 1.08
C ALA A 2 8.24 33.25 1.58
N ILE A 3 8.72 32.32 0.76
CA ILE A 3 8.66 30.88 1.05
C ILE A 3 9.37 30.50 2.37
N ASP A 4 10.41 31.24 2.71
CA ASP A 4 11.23 31.14 3.93
C ASP A 4 10.52 31.64 5.19
N THR A 5 9.38 32.30 5.04
CA THR A 5 8.58 32.82 6.16
C THR A 5 7.43 31.90 6.57
N ILE A 6 7.28 30.74 5.90
CA ILE A 6 6.27 29.74 6.24
C ILE A 6 6.86 28.77 7.27
N GLU A 7 6.28 28.72 8.47
CA GLU A 7 6.65 27.74 9.49
C GLU A 7 6.19 26.34 9.06
N LEU A 8 7.06 25.35 9.24
CA LEU A 8 6.78 23.95 8.93
C LEU A 8 6.58 23.16 10.23
N GLU A 9 5.47 22.44 10.32
CA GLU A 9 5.27 21.44 11.36
C GLU A 9 6.03 20.16 11.02
N THR A 10 6.61 19.52 12.03
CA THR A 10 7.38 18.28 11.85
C THR A 10 6.43 17.10 11.97
N GLU A 11 6.05 16.51 10.83
CA GLU A 11 5.21 15.31 10.79
C GLU A 11 6.00 14.06 11.18
N SER A 12 5.37 13.16 11.93
CA SER A 12 5.92 11.83 12.22
C SER A 12 5.90 10.99 10.93
N ARG A 13 7.05 10.42 10.55
CA ARG A 13 7.19 9.61 9.33
C ARG A 13 7.49 8.16 9.66
N LEU A 14 6.86 7.25 8.92
CA LEU A 14 7.14 5.82 8.99
C LEU A 14 8.20 5.47 7.93
N LEU A 15 9.32 4.91 8.36
CA LEU A 15 10.41 4.50 7.47
C LEU A 15 10.16 3.09 6.96
N THR A 16 10.30 2.88 5.65
CA THR A 16 10.11 1.58 5.00
C THR A 16 11.32 0.66 5.13
N ASP A 17 12.42 1.16 5.68
CA ASP A 17 13.75 0.52 5.71
C ASP A 17 14.38 0.31 4.32
N ILE A 18 13.79 0.94 3.29
CA ILE A 18 14.34 1.04 1.94
C ILE A 18 14.78 2.47 1.72
N ARG A 19 16.06 2.76 2.02
CA ARG A 19 16.62 4.12 2.04
C ARG A 19 16.26 4.97 0.82
N GLU A 20 16.41 4.45 -0.39
CA GLU A 20 16.11 5.23 -1.61
C GLU A 20 14.60 5.45 -1.80
N PHE A 21 13.76 4.51 -1.34
CA PHE A 21 12.32 4.70 -1.37
C PHE A 21 11.89 5.76 -0.35
N ASP A 22 12.40 5.69 0.88
CA ASP A 22 12.16 6.71 1.91
C ASP A 22 12.60 8.10 1.44
N ARG A 23 13.74 8.20 0.75
CA ARG A 23 14.22 9.44 0.14
C ARG A 23 13.24 10.00 -0.89
N VAL A 24 12.70 9.16 -1.78
CA VAL A 24 11.69 9.57 -2.77
C VAL A 24 10.40 10.04 -2.09
N LEU A 25 10.02 9.43 -0.97
CA LEU A 25 8.87 9.84 -0.14
C LEU A 25 9.14 11.10 0.72
N GLY A 26 10.33 11.70 0.62
CA GLY A 26 10.69 12.88 1.41
C GLY A 26 11.04 12.56 2.87
N GLY A 27 11.60 11.37 3.12
CA GLY A 27 12.01 10.88 4.44
C GLY A 27 11.08 9.85 5.07
N GLY A 28 10.27 9.15 4.26
CA GLY A 28 9.32 8.13 4.73
C GLY A 28 7.85 8.54 4.56
N LEU A 29 6.95 7.61 4.86
CA LEU A 29 5.50 7.76 4.72
C LEU A 29 4.93 8.68 5.79
N VAL A 30 4.10 9.64 5.38
CA VAL A 30 3.35 10.51 6.30
C VAL A 30 1.97 9.88 6.54
N PRO A 31 1.53 9.70 7.79
CA PRO A 31 0.18 9.21 8.09
C PRO A 31 -0.92 10.04 7.42
N GLY A 32 -1.99 9.38 6.98
CA GLY A 32 -3.12 10.06 6.31
C GLY A 32 -2.86 10.50 4.87
N THR A 33 -1.73 10.10 4.27
CA THR A 33 -1.43 10.38 2.86
C THR A 33 -1.74 9.20 1.95
N LEU A 34 -1.96 9.49 0.68
CA LEU A 34 -2.10 8.51 -0.40
C LEU A 34 -0.90 8.62 -1.33
N VAL A 35 -0.27 7.49 -1.63
CA VAL A 35 0.88 7.40 -2.54
C VAL A 35 0.53 6.49 -3.70
N LEU A 36 0.67 6.99 -4.93
CA LEU A 36 0.48 6.22 -6.15
C LEU A 36 1.82 5.73 -6.71
N ILE A 37 1.97 4.42 -6.85
CA ILE A 37 3.16 3.81 -7.46
C ILE A 37 2.85 3.40 -8.91
N GLY A 38 3.32 4.21 -9.86
CA GLY A 38 3.19 3.95 -11.28
C GLY A 38 4.40 3.22 -11.89
N GLY A 39 4.18 2.54 -13.01
CA GLY A 39 5.24 1.90 -13.80
C GLY A 39 4.74 0.73 -14.63
N ASP A 40 5.54 0.28 -15.59
CA ASP A 40 5.17 -0.79 -16.51
C ASP A 40 4.88 -2.12 -15.78
N PRO A 41 4.03 -3.00 -16.34
CA PRO A 41 3.86 -4.36 -15.84
C PRO A 41 5.20 -5.08 -15.75
N GLY A 42 5.44 -5.80 -14.64
CA GLY A 42 6.69 -6.55 -14.44
C GLY A 42 7.90 -5.74 -13.96
N ILE A 43 7.83 -4.41 -13.84
CA ILE A 43 8.95 -3.58 -13.35
C ILE A 43 9.30 -3.79 -11.86
N GLY A 44 8.45 -4.52 -11.12
CA GLY A 44 8.72 -4.88 -9.72
C GLY A 44 7.94 -4.07 -8.66
N LYS A 45 6.87 -3.36 -9.02
CA LYS A 45 6.04 -2.57 -8.08
C LYS A 45 5.58 -3.39 -6.86
N SER A 46 4.92 -4.52 -7.08
CA SER A 46 4.45 -5.42 -6.02
C SER A 46 5.59 -5.97 -5.17
N THR A 47 6.76 -6.22 -5.77
CA THR A 47 7.95 -6.66 -5.04
C THR A 47 8.45 -5.57 -4.10
N LEU A 48 8.56 -4.32 -4.59
CA LEU A 48 8.94 -3.17 -3.78
C LEU A 48 7.94 -2.94 -2.63
N MET A 49 6.64 -3.04 -2.90
CA MET A 49 5.61 -2.86 -1.88
C MET A 49 5.66 -3.94 -0.79
N LEU A 50 5.84 -5.21 -1.15
CA LEU A 50 6.01 -6.28 -0.15
C LEU A 50 7.24 -6.04 0.74
N GLN A 51 8.36 -5.61 0.17
CA GLN A 51 9.57 -5.30 0.93
C GLN A 51 9.39 -4.07 1.83
N ALA A 52 8.73 -3.02 1.34
CA ALA A 52 8.44 -1.82 2.12
C ALA A 52 7.52 -2.11 3.31
N LEU A 53 6.45 -2.89 3.09
CA LEU A 53 5.56 -3.34 4.16
C LEU A 53 6.29 -4.23 5.16
N TYR A 54 7.21 -5.08 4.70
CA TYR A 54 8.01 -5.91 5.59
C TYR A 54 8.94 -5.10 6.50
N GLY A 55 9.60 -4.07 5.97
CA GLY A 55 10.41 -3.16 6.79
C GLY A 55 9.60 -2.47 7.87
N LEU A 56 8.38 -2.01 7.55
CA LEU A 56 7.43 -1.45 8.52
C LEU A 56 6.97 -2.48 9.55
N ALA A 57 6.61 -3.68 9.10
CA ALA A 57 6.15 -4.76 9.97
C ALA A 57 7.22 -5.18 10.99
N ASN A 58 8.49 -5.21 10.59
CA ASN A 58 9.61 -5.50 11.49
C ASN A 58 9.85 -4.42 12.55
N GLN A 59 9.35 -3.21 12.33
CA GLN A 59 9.37 -2.13 13.32
C GLN A 59 8.14 -2.17 14.24
N GLY A 60 7.29 -3.21 14.11
CA GLY A 60 6.08 -3.39 14.91
C GLY A 60 4.85 -2.68 14.35
N HIS A 61 4.92 -2.17 13.11
CA HIS A 61 3.77 -1.55 12.47
C HIS A 61 2.86 -2.59 11.84
N LYS A 62 1.59 -2.58 12.21
CA LYS A 62 0.58 -3.40 11.54
C LYS A 62 0.32 -2.88 10.13
N VAL A 63 0.49 -3.74 9.14
CA VAL A 63 0.31 -3.39 7.72
C VAL A 63 -0.55 -4.41 7.01
N LEU A 64 -1.29 -3.95 5.99
CA LEU A 64 -2.18 -4.79 5.19
C LEU A 64 -1.82 -4.69 3.71
N TYR A 65 -1.56 -5.83 3.09
CA TYR A 65 -1.44 -5.98 1.65
C TYR A 65 -2.72 -6.58 1.08
N VAL A 66 -3.47 -5.80 0.30
CA VAL A 66 -4.65 -6.27 -0.42
C VAL A 66 -4.26 -6.52 -1.87
N SER A 67 -4.57 -7.70 -2.39
CA SER A 67 -4.38 -8.00 -3.81
C SER A 67 -5.65 -8.43 -4.50
N GLY A 68 -5.92 -7.85 -5.67
CA GLY A 68 -6.92 -8.35 -6.60
C GLY A 68 -6.35 -9.20 -7.74
N GLU A 69 -5.02 -9.27 -7.88
CA GLU A 69 -4.35 -10.01 -8.96
C GLU A 69 -3.84 -11.39 -8.52
N GLU A 70 -3.34 -11.51 -7.29
CA GLU A 70 -2.71 -12.73 -6.79
C GLU A 70 -3.48 -13.33 -5.60
N SER A 71 -3.50 -14.66 -5.53
CA SER A 71 -4.02 -15.35 -4.34
C SER A 71 -3.08 -15.22 -3.14
N ASN A 72 -3.62 -15.34 -1.92
CA ASN A 72 -2.85 -15.38 -0.67
C ASN A 72 -1.68 -16.39 -0.73
N ARG A 73 -1.88 -17.53 -1.39
CA ARG A 73 -0.85 -18.57 -1.56
C ARG A 73 0.31 -18.09 -2.44
N GLN A 74 0.01 -17.39 -3.55
CA GLN A 74 1.03 -16.85 -4.45
C GLN A 74 1.85 -15.77 -3.76
N ILE A 75 1.18 -14.85 -3.06
CA ILE A 75 1.83 -13.78 -2.28
C ILE A 75 2.73 -14.40 -1.20
N ARG A 76 2.22 -15.39 -0.45
CA ARG A 76 3.00 -16.10 0.59
C ARG A 76 4.28 -16.74 0.03
N LEU A 77 4.23 -17.34 -1.16
CA LEU A 77 5.40 -17.93 -1.82
C LEU A 77 6.42 -16.86 -2.25
N ARG A 78 5.94 -15.71 -2.75
CA ARG A 78 6.80 -14.57 -3.07
C ARG A 78 7.49 -14.01 -1.82
N SER A 79 6.73 -13.79 -0.75
CA SER A 79 7.31 -13.30 0.51
C SER A 79 8.35 -14.26 1.09
N GLN A 80 8.17 -15.57 0.88
CA GLN A 80 9.15 -16.60 1.26
C GLN A 80 10.46 -16.46 0.48
N ARG A 81 10.39 -16.16 -0.82
CA ARG A 81 11.58 -15.99 -1.67
C ARG A 81 12.29 -14.66 -1.45
N LEU A 82 11.57 -13.65 -0.98
CA LEU A 82 12.09 -12.31 -0.71
C LEU A 82 12.57 -12.13 0.74
N ASP A 83 12.41 -13.15 1.59
CA ASP A 83 12.63 -13.09 3.04
C ASP A 83 11.81 -11.98 3.73
N THR A 84 10.56 -11.79 3.29
CA THR A 84 9.65 -10.73 3.76
C THR A 84 8.44 -11.27 4.56
N VAL A 85 8.65 -12.30 5.38
CA VAL A 85 7.59 -12.85 6.23
C VAL A 85 7.68 -12.20 7.61
N ALA A 86 6.62 -11.49 8.02
CA ALA A 86 6.52 -10.84 9.33
C ALA A 86 5.12 -11.05 9.92
N SER A 87 5.01 -11.07 11.26
CA SER A 87 3.74 -11.27 11.96
C SER A 87 2.76 -10.11 11.77
N GLU A 88 3.27 -8.89 11.64
CA GLU A 88 2.48 -7.68 11.45
C GLU A 88 2.16 -7.39 9.96
N LEU A 89 2.63 -8.23 9.04
CA LEU A 89 2.32 -8.14 7.61
C LEU A 89 1.14 -9.04 7.27
N MET A 90 -0.05 -8.44 7.26
CA MET A 90 -1.30 -9.11 6.91
C MET A 90 -1.50 -9.09 5.39
N VAL A 91 -2.13 -10.13 4.85
CA VAL A 91 -2.41 -10.25 3.40
C VAL A 91 -3.84 -10.72 3.20
N VAL A 92 -4.54 -10.10 2.26
CA VAL A 92 -5.85 -10.56 1.79
C VAL A 92 -5.93 -10.49 0.26
N SER A 93 -6.64 -11.46 -0.32
CA SER A 93 -6.99 -11.48 -1.73
C SER A 93 -8.47 -11.14 -1.83
N GLU A 94 -8.74 -9.88 -2.15
CA GLU A 94 -10.09 -9.29 -2.20
C GLU A 94 -10.10 -8.19 -3.25
N VAL A 95 -11.24 -8.02 -3.91
CA VAL A 95 -11.47 -7.01 -4.95
C VAL A 95 -12.61 -6.06 -4.61
N GLU A 96 -13.51 -6.46 -3.72
CA GLU A 96 -14.69 -5.67 -3.36
C GLU A 96 -14.33 -4.64 -2.28
N ILE A 97 -14.54 -3.36 -2.59
CA ILE A 97 -14.11 -2.23 -1.76
C ILE A 97 -14.83 -2.23 -0.41
N ASP A 98 -16.13 -2.51 -0.34
CA ASP A 98 -16.86 -2.51 0.93
C ASP A 98 -16.38 -3.61 1.88
N ALA A 99 -16.04 -4.78 1.35
CA ALA A 99 -15.43 -5.88 2.08
C ALA A 99 -14.06 -5.47 2.64
N ILE A 100 -13.21 -4.84 1.82
CA ILE A 100 -11.90 -4.32 2.25
C ILE A 100 -12.07 -3.29 3.36
N LEU A 101 -13.01 -2.35 3.19
CA LEU A 101 -13.32 -1.33 4.19
C LEU A 101 -13.83 -1.95 5.50
N GLY A 102 -14.69 -2.97 5.43
CA GLY A 102 -15.15 -3.72 6.59
C GLY A 102 -14.01 -4.38 7.37
N MET A 103 -13.03 -4.96 6.67
CA MET A 103 -11.83 -5.52 7.28
C MET A 103 -10.98 -4.44 7.97
N ILE A 104 -10.75 -3.30 7.30
CA ILE A 104 -9.98 -2.17 7.83
C ILE A 104 -10.67 -1.57 9.06
N GLN A 105 -12.00 -1.47 9.07
CA GLN A 105 -12.75 -0.95 10.23
C GLN A 105 -12.69 -1.89 11.42
N ALA A 106 -12.77 -3.20 11.19
CA ALA A 106 -12.69 -4.20 12.26
C ALA A 106 -11.28 -4.29 12.87
N ASP A 107 -10.25 -4.10 12.04
CA ASP A 107 -8.86 -4.26 12.45
C ASP A 107 -7.91 -3.29 11.71
N PRO A 108 -7.83 -2.02 12.18
CA PRO A 108 -7.16 -0.95 11.44
C PRO A 108 -5.64 -1.18 11.27
N PRO A 109 -5.12 -1.25 10.03
CA PRO A 109 -3.68 -1.21 9.78
C PRO A 109 -3.16 0.23 9.84
N GLN A 110 -1.87 0.40 10.15
CA GLN A 110 -1.17 1.68 10.05
C GLN A 110 -0.83 2.04 8.61
N VAL A 111 -0.58 1.03 7.76
CA VAL A 111 -0.30 1.20 6.33
C VAL A 111 -1.06 0.15 5.52
N LEU A 112 -1.72 0.59 4.44
CA LEU A 112 -2.46 -0.23 3.50
C LEU A 112 -1.82 -0.14 2.12
N VAL A 113 -1.63 -1.27 1.46
CA VAL A 113 -1.28 -1.36 0.03
C VAL A 113 -2.42 -2.04 -0.71
N ILE A 114 -2.81 -1.45 -1.84
CA ILE A 114 -3.74 -2.02 -2.81
C ILE A 114 -2.97 -2.39 -4.08
N ASP A 115 -2.86 -3.68 -4.39
CA ASP A 115 -2.19 -4.22 -5.58
C ASP A 115 -3.14 -5.09 -6.44
N SER A 116 -3.85 -4.52 -7.41
CA SER A 116 -3.73 -3.16 -7.94
C SER A 116 -5.08 -2.45 -8.01
N ILE A 117 -5.06 -1.11 -8.05
CA ILE A 117 -6.29 -0.31 -8.07
C ILE A 117 -7.21 -0.65 -9.26
N GLN A 118 -6.64 -1.08 -10.38
CA GLN A 118 -7.38 -1.49 -11.58
C GLN A 118 -8.24 -2.74 -11.36
N THR A 119 -7.93 -3.54 -10.35
CA THR A 119 -8.68 -4.76 -10.02
C THR A 119 -9.75 -4.55 -8.96
N MET A 120 -9.76 -3.40 -8.29
CA MET A 120 -10.76 -3.09 -7.29
C MET A 120 -12.13 -2.93 -7.94
N TYR A 121 -13.20 -3.17 -7.20
CA TYR A 121 -14.58 -3.08 -7.64
C TYR A 121 -15.42 -2.44 -6.53
N ASN A 122 -16.32 -1.55 -6.93
CA ASN A 122 -17.34 -0.96 -6.06
C ASN A 122 -18.68 -1.09 -6.78
N ALA A 123 -19.67 -1.70 -6.12
CA ALA A 123 -20.99 -1.96 -6.70
C ALA A 123 -21.80 -0.68 -6.99
N GLU A 124 -21.52 0.42 -6.30
CA GLU A 124 -22.17 1.72 -6.52
C GLU A 124 -21.60 2.46 -7.74
N LEU A 125 -20.36 2.14 -8.13
CA LEU A 125 -19.73 2.65 -9.35
C LEU A 125 -20.16 1.78 -10.55
N THR A 126 -21.15 2.26 -11.30
CA THR A 126 -21.70 1.58 -12.50
C THR A 126 -20.70 1.31 -13.65
N SER A 127 -19.43 1.71 -13.50
CA SER A 127 -18.36 1.44 -14.46
C SER A 127 -17.78 0.03 -14.34
N ALA A 128 -17.49 -0.62 -15.46
CA ALA A 128 -16.87 -1.94 -15.47
C ALA A 128 -15.45 -1.94 -14.83
N PRO A 129 -15.05 -3.03 -14.14
CA PRO A 129 -13.71 -3.20 -13.57
C PRO A 129 -12.59 -2.98 -14.60
N GLY A 130 -11.55 -2.23 -14.23
CA GLY A 130 -10.39 -1.90 -15.06
C GLY A 130 -10.56 -0.71 -16.01
N SER A 131 -11.68 0.02 -15.96
CA SER A 131 -11.90 1.19 -16.82
C SER A 131 -11.21 2.45 -16.30
N VAL A 132 -10.83 3.38 -17.20
CA VAL A 132 -10.24 4.68 -16.82
C VAL A 132 -11.17 5.51 -15.93
N SER A 133 -12.49 5.38 -16.13
CA SER A 133 -13.50 6.04 -15.30
C SER A 133 -13.45 5.56 -13.85
N GLN A 134 -13.24 4.26 -13.63
CA GLN A 134 -13.14 3.67 -12.30
C GLN A 134 -11.93 4.14 -11.50
N VAL A 135 -10.82 4.48 -12.15
CA VAL A 135 -9.60 4.98 -11.47
C VAL A 135 -9.74 6.47 -11.10
N ARG A 136 -10.67 7.19 -11.74
CA ARG A 136 -10.85 8.65 -11.58
C ARG A 136 -11.92 9.05 -10.57
N GLU A 137 -12.87 8.16 -10.29
CA GLU A 137 -13.96 8.36 -9.32
C GLU A 137 -13.66 7.66 -8.00
#